data_AF-A0A920U2M8-F1
#
_entry.id   AF-A0A920U2M8-F1
#
_cell.length_a   1.000
_cell.length_b   1.000
_cell.length_c   1.000
_cell.angle_alpha   90.00
_cell.angle_beta   90.00
_cell.angle_gamma   90.00
#
_symmetry.space_group_name_H-M   'P 1'
#
loop_
_entity.id
_entity.type
_entity.pdbx_description
1 polymer ?
#
loop_
_entity_poly.entity_id
_entity_poly.type
_entity_poly.pdbx_seq_one_letter_code
_entity_poly.pdbx_strand_id
1 'polypeptide(L)' 'MPSGVPLDDGVALFFQNPASYTGEDVLELQGHGGPVVMHRLLEEVTVLGARTGPPR' A
#
# COMPACT_ATOMS: atom_id res chain seq x y z
N MET A 1 -19.43 -5.91 7.87
CA MET A 1 -18.36 -5.40 6.98
C MET A 1 -18.49 -3.90 6.96
N PRO A 2 -17.51 -3.09 7.41
CA PRO A 2 -17.61 -1.66 7.17
C PRO A 2 -17.58 -1.48 5.65
N SER A 3 -18.63 -0.87 5.10
CA SER A 3 -18.69 -0.49 3.69
C SER A 3 -17.65 0.61 3.47
N GLY A 4 -16.42 0.21 3.14
CA GLY A 4 -15.38 1.15 2.76
C GLY A 4 -15.81 1.94 1.53
N VAL A 5 -15.55 3.25 1.54
CA VAL A 5 -15.66 4.07 0.33
C VAL A 5 -14.44 3.76 -0.53
N PRO A 6 -14.59 3.40 -1.82
CA PRO A 6 -13.45 3.21 -2.71
C PRO A 6 -12.53 4.43 -2.71
N LEU A 7 -11.23 4.21 -2.50
CA LEU A 7 -10.24 5.28 -2.45
C LEU A 7 -9.72 5.65 -3.84
N ASP A 8 -9.41 4.64 -4.65
CA ASP A 8 -8.82 4.77 -5.98
C ASP A 8 -9.02 3.48 -6.80
N ASP A 9 -8.89 3.58 -8.11
CA ASP A 9 -8.74 2.45 -9.02
C ASP A 9 -7.24 2.26 -9.32
N GLY A 10 -6.66 1.15 -8.89
CA GLY A 10 -5.22 0.91 -8.98
C GLY A 10 -4.83 -0.54 -9.22
N VAL A 11 -3.52 -0.81 -9.19
CA VAL A 11 -2.95 -2.15 -9.34
C VAL A 11 -2.27 -2.55 -8.03
N ALA A 12 -2.54 -3.77 -7.58
CA ALA A 12 -1.85 -4.39 -6.45
C ALA A 12 -1.01 -5.56 -6.96
N LEU A 13 0.26 -5.60 -6.57
CA LEU A 13 1.18 -6.71 -6.84
C LEU A 13 1.61 -7.34 -5.51
N PHE A 14 1.36 -8.63 -5.34
CA PHE A 14 1.80 -9.38 -4.17
C PHE A 14 2.96 -10.30 -4.52
N PHE A 15 4.07 -10.11 -3.81
CA PHE A 15 5.27 -10.93 -3.90
C PHE A 15 5.39 -11.74 -2.62
N GLN A 16 5.08 -13.03 -2.72
CA GLN A 16 5.15 -13.95 -1.59
C GLN A 16 6.62 -14.29 -1.27
N ASN A 17 6.96 -14.35 0.02
CA ASN A 17 8.24 -14.85 0.51
C ASN A 17 8.52 -16.27 -0.04
N PRO A 18 9.75 -16.57 -0.52
CA PRO A 18 10.95 -15.71 -0.56
C PRO A 18 11.13 -14.94 -1.87
N ALA A 19 10.15 -14.96 -2.77
CA ALA A 19 10.23 -14.39 -4.12
C ALA A 19 9.93 -12.87 -4.14
N SER A 20 10.49 -12.11 -3.21
CA SER A 20 10.38 -10.65 -3.13
C SER A 20 11.77 -9.99 -3.04
N TYR A 21 11.82 -8.68 -3.23
CA TYR A 21 13.07 -7.92 -3.14
C TYR A 21 13.70 -7.96 -1.73
N THR A 22 12.88 -7.98 -0.68
CA THR A 22 13.36 -8.02 0.71
C THR A 22 13.54 -9.45 1.23
N GLY A 23 12.99 -10.45 0.54
CA GLY A 23 12.86 -11.82 1.03
C GLY A 23 11.69 -12.02 2.02
N GLU A 24 10.89 -11.00 2.30
CA GLU A 24 9.68 -11.05 3.11
C GLU A 24 8.41 -10.97 2.23
N ASP A 25 7.22 -11.13 2.78
CA ASP A 25 5.99 -10.85 2.02
C ASP A 25 5.92 -9.35 1.68
N VAL A 26 5.78 -9.01 0.39
CA VAL A 26 5.71 -7.62 -0.08
C VAL A 26 4.43 -7.40 -0.87
N LEU A 27 3.71 -6.34 -0.54
CA LEU A 27 2.58 -5.84 -1.32
C LEU A 27 2.92 -4.46 -1.87
N GLU A 28 2.93 -4.32 -3.19
CA GLU A 28 3.06 -3.04 -3.86
C GLU A 28 1.67 -2.54 -4.28
N LEU A 29 1.34 -1.31 -3.90
CA LEU A 29 0.09 -0.64 -4.25
C LEU A 29 0.40 0.53 -5.19
N GLN A 30 -0.10 0.45 -6.41
CA GLN A 30 0.08 1.46 -7.44
C GLN A 30 -1.28 2.12 -7.71
N GLY A 31 -1.42 3.40 -7.36
CA GLY A 31 -2.61 4.19 -7.68
C GLY A 31 -2.32 5.30 -8.67
N HIS A 32 -3.32 6.13 -8.95
CA HIS A 32 -3.15 7.33 -9.74
C HIS A 32 -2.18 8.28 -9.04
N GLY A 33 -1.15 8.75 -9.75
CA GLY A 33 -0.03 9.51 -9.19
C GLY A 33 -0.35 10.91 -8.63
N GLY A 34 -1.62 11.20 -8.33
CA GLY A 34 -2.04 12.42 -7.66
C GLY A 34 -1.58 12.41 -6.19
N PRO A 35 -0.92 13.48 -5.70
CA PRO A 35 -0.36 13.51 -4.35
C PRO A 35 -1.42 13.32 -3.25
N VAL A 36 -2.65 13.77 -3.48
CA VAL A 36 -3.76 13.60 -2.52
C VAL A 36 -4.14 12.14 -2.34
N VAL A 37 -4.24 11.38 -3.44
CA VAL A 37 -4.65 9.96 -3.40
C VAL A 37 -3.55 9.13 -2.77
N MET A 38 -2.29 9.39 -3.12
CA MET A 38 -1.13 8.71 -2.54
C MET A 38 -0.98 8.98 -1.04
N HIS A 39 -1.26 10.22 -0.60
CA HIS A 39 -1.24 10.56 0.83
C HIS A 39 -2.33 9.80 1.60
N ARG A 40 -3.56 9.80 1.09
CA ARG A 40 -4.66 9.04 1.72
C ARG A 40 -4.38 7.54 1.75
N LEU A 41 -3.82 6.99 0.68
CA LEU A 41 -3.44 5.58 0.64
C LEU A 41 -2.44 5.25 1.75
N LEU A 42 -1.43 6.11 1.94
CA LEU A 42 -0.44 5.96 3.01
C LEU A 42 -1.07 6.07 4.41
N GLU A 43 -2.01 7.00 4.61
CA GLU A 43 -2.76 7.14 5.87
C GLU A 43 -3.55 5.87 6.19
N GLU A 44 -4.33 5.37 5.23
CA GLU A 44 -5.19 4.19 5.41
C GLU A 44 -4.37 2.94 5.74
N VAL A 45 -3.29 2.66 5.00
CA VAL A 45 -2.44 1.48 5.32
C VAL A 45 -1.77 1.61 6.69
N THR A 46 -1.46 2.84 7.13
CA THR A 46 -0.89 3.09 8.46
C THR A 46 -1.92 2.82 9.55
N VAL A 47 -3.18 3.24 9.37
CA VAL A 47 -4.29 2.91 10.28
C VAL A 47 -4.52 1.40 10.39
N LEU A 48 -4.32 0.67 9.30
CA LEU A 48 -4.41 -0.79 9.25
C LEU A 48 -3.19 -1.52 9.85
N GLY A 49 -2.18 -0.78 10.32
CA GLY A 49 -1.04 -1.31 11.07
C GLY A 49 0.31 -1.28 10.34
N ALA A 50 0.36 -0.79 9.10
CA ALA A 50 1.63 -0.50 8.45
C ALA A 50 2.37 0.61 9.19
N ARG A 51 3.69 0.63 9.06
CA ARG A 51 4.54 1.71 9.61
C ARG A 51 5.30 2.36 8.47
N THR A 52 5.45 3.67 8.54
CA THR A 52 6.30 4.39 7.59
C THR A 52 7.74 3.91 7.72
N GLY A 53 8.33 3.54 6.58
CA GLY A 53 9.73 3.15 6.52
C GLY A 53 10.65 4.34 6.81
N PRO A 54 11.89 4.09 7.27
CA PRO A 54 12.90 5.13 7.35
C PRO A 54 13.22 5.68 5.95
N PRO A 55 13.64 6.96 5.84
CA PRO A 55 14.17 7.48 4.58
C PRO A 55 15.35 6.62 4.12
N ARG A 56 15.41 6.35 2.82
CA ARG A 56 16.54 5.71 2.14
C ARG A 56 17.21 6.69 1.20
#